data_AF-A0A087SZ66-F1
#
_entry.id   AF-A0A087SZ66-F1
#
_cell.length_a   1.000
_cell.length_b   1.000
_cell.length_c   1.000
_cell.angle_alpha   90.00
_cell.angle_beta   90.00
_cell.angle_gamma   90.00
#
_symmetry.space_group_name_H-M   'P 1'
#
loop_
_entity.id
_entity.type
_entity.pdbx_description
1 polymer ?
#
loop_
_entity_poly.entity_id
_entity_poly.type
_entity_poly.pdbx_seq_one_letter_code
_entity_poly.pdbx_strand_id
1 'polypeptide(L)'
;MKEIKLTRNFFLWCMSVIYLSAFSSLYVQIPGLFGDNGILPARAIISIEAGADVVHQKAKEIPTLLWLAPALGIDVPLMMDLIALLGIVVSFGCMVWGRMRDMTNFTLLWMLYFSLFQVGQTFLWFQ
;
A
#
# COMPACT_ATOMS: atom_id res chain seq x y z
N MET A 1 10.35 -18.35 28.89
CA MET A 1 9.47 -17.20 28.53
C MET A 1 10.21 -15.96 28.02
N LYS A 2 11.36 -15.56 28.57
CA LYS A 2 12.12 -14.36 28.08
C LYS A 2 12.63 -14.52 26.64
N GLU A 3 13.13 -15.69 26.28
CA GLU A 3 13.63 -15.99 24.93
C GLU A 3 12.54 -15.87 23.85
N ILE A 4 11.34 -16.39 24.12
CA ILE A 4 10.19 -16.27 23.21
C ILE A 4 9.85 -14.79 22.93
N LYS A 5 9.92 -13.92 23.95
CA LYS A 5 9.67 -12.48 23.78
C LYS A 5 10.74 -11.80 22.93
N LEU A 6 12.01 -12.22 23.06
CA LEU A 6 13.12 -11.68 22.27
C LEU A 6 12.97 -12.07 20.79
N THR A 7 12.79 -13.37 20.51
CA THR A 7 12.62 -13.88 19.14
C THR A 7 11.42 -13.23 18.45
N ARG A 8 10.28 -13.15 19.14
CA ARG A 8 9.08 -12.48 18.60
C ARG A 8 9.35 -11.01 18.29
N ASN A 9 9.96 -10.27 19.22
CA ASN A 9 10.23 -8.85 19.01
C ASN A 9 11.20 -8.63 17.84
N PHE A 10 12.23 -9.46 17.72
CA PHE A 10 13.17 -9.41 16.61
C PHE A 10 12.46 -9.69 15.28
N PHE A 11 11.65 -10.75 15.21
CA PHE A 11 10.87 -11.08 14.02
C PHE A 11 9.95 -9.92 13.59
N LEU A 12 9.18 -9.35 14.52
CA LEU A 12 8.30 -8.22 14.21
C LEU A 12 9.09 -6.98 13.78
N TRP A 13 10.27 -6.75 14.35
CA TRP A 13 11.14 -5.66 13.92
C TRP A 13 11.64 -5.86 12.48
N CYS A 14 12.08 -7.08 12.12
CA CYS A 14 12.45 -7.42 10.76
C CYS A 14 11.30 -7.20 9.78
N MET A 15 10.08 -7.59 10.16
CA MET A 15 8.88 -7.32 9.34
C MET A 15 8.64 -5.83 9.12
N SER A 16 8.85 -4.98 10.14
CA SER A 16 8.75 -3.52 9.98
C SER A 16 9.76 -2.98 8.96
N VAL A 17 10.99 -3.49 8.97
CA VAL A 17 12.04 -3.11 8.00
C VAL A 17 11.67 -3.55 6.58
N ILE A 18 11.10 -4.75 6.42
CA ILE A 18 10.63 -5.25 5.11
C ILE A 18 9.54 -4.35 4.56
N TYR A 19 8.50 -4.04 5.35
CA TYR A 19 7.44 -3.12 4.93
C TYR A 19 7.98 -1.74 4.59
N LEU A 20 8.89 -1.19 5.41
CA LEU A 20 9.51 0.11 5.15
C LEU A 20 10.26 0.12 3.82
N SER A 21 11.04 -0.93 3.54
CA SER A 21 11.76 -1.09 2.28
C SER A 21 10.80 -1.19 1.09
N ALA A 22 9.74 -1.99 1.22
CA ALA A 22 8.75 -2.21 0.17
C ALA A 22 8.00 -0.91 -0.19
N PHE A 23 7.48 -0.19 0.80
CA PHE A 23 6.78 1.07 0.55
C PHE A 23 7.70 2.18 0.03
N SER A 24 8.94 2.26 0.55
CA SER A 24 9.93 3.24 0.04
C SER A 24 10.31 2.96 -1.41
N SER A 25 10.51 1.69 -1.75
CA SER A 25 10.79 1.24 -3.12
C SER A 25 9.63 1.58 -4.06
N LEU A 26 8.39 1.31 -3.63
CA LEU A 26 7.18 1.64 -4.38
C LEU A 26 6.99 3.14 -4.57
N TYR A 27 7.21 3.95 -3.52
CA TYR A 27 7.05 5.40 -3.59
C TYR A 27 7.91 6.04 -4.69
N VAL A 28 9.17 5.62 -4.82
CA VAL A 28 10.07 6.11 -5.88
C VAL A 28 9.62 5.65 -7.27
N GLN A 29 8.98 4.49 -7.35
CA GLN A 29 8.53 3.84 -8.58
C GLN A 29 7.20 4.40 -9.10
N ILE A 30 6.29 4.82 -8.22
CA ILE A 30 4.91 5.22 -8.58
C ILE A 30 4.87 6.30 -9.67
N PRO A 31 5.62 7.41 -9.60
CA PRO A 31 5.58 8.45 -10.64
C PRO A 31 5.99 7.93 -12.03
N GLY A 32 6.99 7.03 -12.08
CA GLY A 32 7.52 6.49 -13.34
C GLY A 32 6.69 5.33 -13.91
N LEU A 33 6.03 4.56 -13.07
CA LEU A 33 5.20 3.43 -13.49
C LEU A 33 3.76 3.85 -13.73
N PHE A 34 3.14 4.50 -12.75
CA PHE A 34 1.68 4.69 -12.67
C PHE A 34 1.24 6.13 -12.92
N GLY A 35 2.17 7.09 -12.97
CA GLY A 35 1.89 8.48 -13.30
C GLY A 35 1.35 8.67 -14.72
N ASP A 36 0.94 9.89 -15.05
CA ASP A 36 0.27 10.19 -16.33
C ASP A 36 1.13 9.94 -17.58
N ASN A 37 2.46 10.07 -17.42
CA ASN A 37 3.48 9.75 -18.41
C ASN A 37 4.23 8.45 -18.07
N GLY A 38 3.67 7.63 -17.18
CA GLY A 38 4.26 6.38 -16.73
C GLY A 38 4.07 5.24 -17.72
N ILE A 39 4.79 4.14 -17.49
CA ILE A 39 4.75 2.94 -18.35
C ILE A 39 3.35 2.31 -18.38
N LEU A 40 2.63 2.34 -17.24
CA LEU A 40 1.29 1.79 -17.07
C LEU A 40 0.41 2.77 -16.29
N PRO A 41 -0.22 3.76 -16.96
CA PRO A 41 -0.99 4.80 -16.30
C PRO A 41 -2.14 4.23 -15.45
N ALA A 42 -2.20 4.59 -14.16
CA ALA A 42 -3.19 4.04 -13.23
C ALA A 42 -4.64 4.33 -13.63
N ARG A 43 -4.87 5.45 -14.33
CA ARG A 43 -6.17 5.84 -14.89
C ARG A 43 -6.76 4.81 -15.86
N ALA A 44 -5.91 4.04 -16.54
CA ALA A 44 -6.35 2.98 -17.44
C ALA A 44 -6.84 1.72 -16.68
N ILE A 45 -6.34 1.51 -15.45
CA ILE A 45 -6.65 0.35 -14.62
C ILE A 45 -7.93 0.62 -13.81
N ILE A 46 -8.01 1.79 -13.19
CA ILE A 46 -9.17 2.23 -12.40
C ILE A 46 -9.93 3.28 -13.23
N SER A 47 -10.79 2.80 -14.13
CA SER A 47 -11.68 3.65 -14.92
C SER A 47 -12.78 4.25 -14.03
N ILE A 48 -12.45 5.32 -13.31
CA ILE A 48 -13.34 6.01 -12.35
C ILE A 48 -14.47 6.79 -13.06
N GLU A 49 -14.33 7.04 -14.35
CA GLU A 49 -15.32 7.76 -15.16
C GLU A 49 -16.63 6.97 -15.36
N ALA A 50 -16.64 5.67 -15.06
CA ALA A 50 -17.86 4.89 -15.05
C ALA A 50 -18.64 5.20 -13.76
N GLY A 51 -19.94 5.53 -13.86
CA GLY A 51 -20.76 5.98 -12.71
C GLY A 51 -20.71 5.09 -11.46
N ALA A 52 -21.22 5.60 -10.34
CA ALA A 52 -21.07 5.02 -9.00
C ALA A 52 -21.41 3.51 -8.90
N ASP A 53 -22.43 3.04 -9.62
CA ASP A 53 -22.81 1.62 -9.64
C ASP A 53 -21.72 0.71 -10.25
N VAL A 54 -21.05 1.18 -11.29
CA VAL A 54 -19.96 0.46 -11.96
C VAL A 54 -18.71 0.43 -11.09
N VAL A 55 -18.42 1.54 -10.40
CA VAL A 55 -17.33 1.61 -9.40
C VAL A 55 -17.59 0.63 -8.25
N HIS A 56 -18.82 0.57 -7.73
CA HIS A 56 -19.16 -0.37 -6.66
C HIS A 56 -19.04 -1.84 -7.09
N GLN A 57 -19.39 -2.16 -8.33
CA GLN A 57 -19.24 -3.52 -8.84
C GLN A 57 -17.77 -3.89 -9.03
N LYS A 58 -16.96 -3.01 -9.65
CA LYS A 58 -15.51 -3.25 -9.83
C LYS A 58 -14.73 -3.26 -8.52
N ALA A 59 -15.16 -2.50 -7.50
CA ALA A 59 -14.55 -2.52 -6.18
C ALA A 59 -14.71 -3.87 -5.46
N LYS A 60 -15.75 -4.65 -5.79
CA LYS A 60 -15.89 -6.02 -5.29
C LYS A 60 -14.94 -7.00 -5.96
N GLU A 61 -14.60 -6.76 -7.23
CA GLU A 61 -13.68 -7.60 -8.01
C GLU A 61 -12.21 -7.29 -7.66
N ILE A 62 -11.90 -6.02 -7.43
CA ILE A 62 -10.55 -5.51 -7.18
C ILE A 62 -10.57 -4.78 -5.83
N PRO A 63 -10.43 -5.50 -4.70
CA PRO A 63 -10.45 -4.89 -3.38
C PRO A 63 -9.19 -4.03 -3.16
N THR A 64 -9.34 -2.71 -3.28
CA THR A 64 -8.26 -1.74 -3.04
C THR A 64 -8.80 -0.43 -2.44
N LEU A 65 -8.01 0.22 -1.60
CA LEU A 65 -8.31 1.56 -1.08
C LEU A 65 -8.29 2.65 -2.17
N LEU A 66 -7.75 2.35 -3.35
CA LEU A 66 -7.64 3.30 -4.46
C LEU A 66 -9.00 3.75 -5.02
N TRP A 67 -10.07 2.96 -4.82
CA TRP A 67 -11.44 3.36 -5.18
C TRP A 67 -11.98 4.53 -4.36
N LEU A 68 -11.29 4.95 -3.29
CA LEU A 68 -11.65 6.15 -2.52
C LEU A 68 -11.11 7.44 -3.16
N ALA A 69 -10.20 7.36 -4.13
CA ALA A 69 -9.66 8.51 -4.84
C ALA A 69 -10.73 9.46 -5.43
N PRO A 70 -11.79 8.98 -6.12
CA PRO A 70 -12.86 9.83 -6.65
C PRO A 70 -13.65 10.52 -5.54
N ALA A 71 -13.94 9.80 -4.46
CA ALA A 71 -14.70 10.33 -3.32
C ALA A 71 -13.95 11.45 -2.59
N LEU A 72 -12.61 11.44 -2.66
CA LEU A 72 -11.73 12.46 -2.13
C LEU A 72 -11.39 13.56 -3.15
N GLY A 73 -11.81 13.44 -4.41
CA GLY A 73 -11.50 14.38 -5.47
C GLY A 73 -10.01 14.42 -5.87
N ILE A 74 -9.29 13.30 -5.69
CA ILE A 74 -7.87 13.18 -6.02
C ILE A 74 -7.63 12.14 -7.10
N ASP A 75 -6.53 12.30 -7.83
CA ASP A 75 -6.12 11.34 -8.86
C ASP A 75 -5.60 10.02 -8.25
N VAL A 76 -5.73 8.94 -9.01
CA VAL A 76 -5.28 7.61 -8.58
C VAL A 76 -3.77 7.55 -8.29
N PRO A 77 -2.87 8.11 -9.12
CA PRO A 77 -1.45 8.11 -8.82
C PRO A 77 -1.12 8.84 -7.51
N LEU A 78 -1.79 9.98 -7.26
CA LEU A 78 -1.64 10.72 -6.01
C LEU A 78 -2.12 9.89 -4.80
N MET A 79 -3.24 9.18 -4.93
CA MET A 79 -3.71 8.26 -3.88
C MET A 79 -2.70 7.12 -3.63
N MET A 80 -2.07 6.58 -4.68
CA MET A 80 -1.00 5.57 -4.53
C MET A 80 0.19 6.12 -3.75
N ASP A 81 0.63 7.35 -4.06
CA ASP A 81 1.71 8.03 -3.34
C ASP A 81 1.36 8.23 -1.86
N LEU A 82 0.12 8.64 -1.56
CA LEU A 82 -0.35 8.84 -0.18
C LEU A 82 -0.39 7.52 0.60
N ILE A 83 -0.87 6.43 -0.02
CA ILE A 83 -0.89 5.10 0.58
C ILE A 83 0.55 4.62 0.86
N ALA A 84 1.46 4.80 -0.10
CA ALA A 84 2.86 4.45 0.05
C ALA A 84 3.53 5.26 1.17
N LEU A 85 3.33 6.58 1.20
CA LEU A 85 3.86 7.47 2.23
C LEU A 85 3.32 7.11 3.62
N LEU A 86 2.03 6.83 3.74
CA LEU A 86 1.44 6.36 4.99
C LEU A 86 2.07 5.03 5.44
N GLY A 87 2.26 4.10 4.51
CA GLY A 87 2.96 2.84 4.75
C GLY A 87 4.39 3.04 5.26
N ILE A 88 5.15 3.98 4.68
CA ILE A 88 6.49 4.39 5.14
C ILE A 88 6.43 4.89 6.58
N VAL A 89 5.52 5.83 6.89
CA VAL A 89 5.40 6.43 8.23
C VAL A 89 5.05 5.38 9.29
N VAL A 90 4.06 4.52 9.01
CA VAL A 90 3.61 3.49 9.96
C VAL A 90 4.70 2.42 10.17
N SER A 91 5.35 1.96 9.10
CA SER A 91 6.41 0.95 9.18
C SER A 91 7.66 1.47 9.89
N PHE A 92 8.06 2.71 9.63
CA PHE A 92 9.12 3.39 10.37
C PHE A 92 8.77 3.52 11.85
N GLY A 93 7.53 3.90 12.18
CA GLY A 93 7.04 3.93 13.56
C GLY A 93 7.14 2.57 14.26
N CYS A 94 6.78 1.48 13.58
CA CYS A 94 6.90 0.11 14.11
C CYS A 94 8.37 -0.32 14.32
N MET A 95 9.28 0.13 13.44
CA MET A 95 10.71 -0.13 13.55
C MET A 95 11.31 0.58 14.77
N VAL A 96 10.96 1.85 15.01
CA VAL A 96 11.51 2.67 16.09
C VAL A 96 10.85 2.36 17.44
N TRP A 97 9.52 2.29 17.49
CA TRP A 97 8.76 2.10 18.73
C TRP A 97 8.25 0.68 18.86
N GLY A 98 8.82 -0.08 19.79
CA GLY A 98 8.38 -1.44 20.09
C GLY A 98 6.91 -1.59 20.49
N ARG A 99 6.28 -0.52 20.98
CA ARG A 99 4.85 -0.49 21.31
C ARG A 99 3.94 -0.57 20.08
N MET A 100 4.41 -0.09 18.92
CA MET A 100 3.63 -0.09 17.67
C MET A 100 3.69 -1.42 16.93
N ARG A 101 4.51 -2.39 17.38
CA ARG A 101 4.57 -3.75 16.82
C ARG A 101 3.40 -4.60 17.31
N ASP A 102 2.20 -4.13 17.04
CA ASP A 102 0.93 -4.79 17.38
C ASP A 102 0.19 -5.28 16.12
N MET A 103 -0.84 -6.09 16.35
CA MET A 103 -1.65 -6.65 15.27
C MET A 103 -2.31 -5.56 14.42
N THR A 104 -2.77 -4.46 15.03
CA THR A 104 -3.50 -3.40 14.32
C THR A 104 -2.61 -2.72 13.29
N ASN A 105 -1.39 -2.34 13.66
CA ASN A 105 -0.46 -1.70 12.74
C ASN A 105 -0.01 -2.65 11.62
N PHE A 106 0.24 -3.94 11.93
CA PHE A 106 0.58 -4.90 10.88
C PHE A 106 -0.59 -5.21 9.94
N THR A 107 -1.83 -5.25 10.43
CA THR A 107 -3.02 -5.36 9.58
C THR A 107 -3.18 -4.12 8.69
N LEU A 108 -2.94 -2.93 9.24
CA LEU A 108 -2.95 -1.69 8.46
C LEU A 108 -1.89 -1.72 7.35
N LEU A 109 -0.63 -2.03 7.70
CA LEU A 109 0.45 -2.16 6.71
C LEU A 109 0.12 -3.17 5.61
N TRP A 110 -0.44 -4.32 5.99
CA TRP A 110 -0.89 -5.31 5.05
C TRP A 110 -2.00 -4.78 4.12
N MET A 111 -3.03 -4.10 4.64
CA MET A 111 -4.11 -3.52 3.82
C MET A 111 -3.60 -2.45 2.84
N LEU A 112 -2.68 -1.59 3.30
CA LEU A 112 -2.05 -0.57 2.45
C LEU A 112 -1.24 -1.22 1.34
N TYR A 113 -0.41 -2.21 1.67
CA TYR A 113 0.41 -2.92 0.69
C TYR A 113 -0.45 -3.70 -0.31
N PHE A 114 -1.46 -4.41 0.19
CA PHE A 114 -2.40 -5.18 -0.64
C PHE A 114 -3.15 -4.27 -1.63
N SER A 115 -3.53 -3.07 -1.20
CA SER A 115 -4.18 -2.08 -2.08
C SER A 115 -3.30 -1.66 -3.26
N LEU A 116 -2.00 -1.47 -3.02
CA LEU A 116 -1.03 -1.16 -4.08
C LEU A 116 -0.73 -2.38 -4.95
N PHE A 117 -0.58 -3.56 -4.33
CA PHE A 117 -0.35 -4.83 -5.00
C PHE A 117 -1.40 -5.15 -6.06
N GLN A 118 -2.67 -4.95 -5.70
CA GLN A 118 -3.79 -5.22 -6.57
C GLN A 118 -3.76 -4.41 -7.88
N VAL A 119 -3.14 -3.22 -7.86
CA VAL A 119 -3.02 -2.33 -9.03
C VAL A 119 -1.66 -2.43 -9.71
N GLY A 120 -0.62 -2.92 -9.03
CA GLY A 120 0.71 -3.04 -9.63
C GLY A 120 0.85 -4.11 -10.70
N GLN A 121 -0.20 -4.91 -10.94
CA GLN A 121 -0.30 -5.92 -12.00
C GLN A 121 1.02 -6.69 -12.21
N THR A 122 1.54 -6.69 -13.43
CA THR A 122 2.72 -7.46 -13.84
C THR A 122 4.00 -7.01 -13.13
N PHE A 123 4.11 -5.74 -12.73
CA PHE A 123 5.33 -5.21 -12.11
C PHE A 123 5.52 -5.73 -10.68
N LEU A 124 4.44 -5.78 -9.90
CA LEU A 124 4.47 -6.33 -8.55
C LEU A 124 4.42 -7.86 -8.52
N TRP A 125 4.11 -8.51 -9.65
CA TRP A 125 4.09 -9.98 -9.72
C TRP A 125 5.48 -10.61 -9.63
N PHE A 126 6.54 -9.88 -10.00
CA PHE A 126 7.93 -10.36 -9.97
C PHE A 126 8.69 -10.03 -8.66
N GLN A 127 8.04 -9.41 -7.68
CA GLN A 127 8.63 -8.95 -6.41
C GLN A 127 8.05 -9.72 -5.23
#